data_AF-I0JRY5-F1
#
_entry.id   AF-I0JRY5-F1
#
_cell.length_a   1.000
_cell.length_b   1.000
_cell.length_c   1.000
_cell.angle_alpha   90.00
_cell.angle_beta   90.00
_cell.angle_gamma   90.00
#
_symmetry.space_group_name_H-M   'P 1'
#
loop_
_entity.id
_entity.type
_entity.pdbx_description
1 polymer ?
#
loop_
_entity_poly.entity_id
_entity_poly.type
_entity_poly.pdbx_seq_one_letter_code
_entity_poly.pdbx_strand_id
1 'polypeptide(L)'
;MPVSVVFNQIAVNALNDNSTISTGQNNQPDWTWQGKNNNAAGVPVGFMIATNNVNTVFDNDFVDLPLNNPTVNNPQPNVQY
;
A
#
# COMPACT_ATOMS: atom_id res chain seq x y z
N MET A 1 -8.44 24.45 23.52
CA MET A 1 -8.36 25.34 22.34
C MET A 1 -7.78 24.54 21.19
N PRO A 2 -8.41 24.45 20.02
CA PRO A 2 -7.84 23.72 18.90
C PRO A 2 -6.53 24.39 18.47
N VAL A 3 -5.48 23.59 18.31
CA VAL A 3 -4.20 24.07 17.78
C VAL A 3 -4.36 24.23 16.28
N SER A 4 -4.23 25.47 15.79
CA SER A 4 -4.21 25.75 14.35
C SER A 4 -2.84 25.37 13.80
N VAL A 5 -2.82 24.37 12.92
CA VAL A 5 -1.60 23.98 12.20
C VAL A 5 -1.77 24.44 10.75
N VAL A 6 -1.07 25.52 10.40
CA VAL A 6 -1.08 26.08 9.04
C VAL A 6 0.16 25.62 8.31
N PHE A 7 -0.04 24.78 7.29
CA PHE A 7 1.04 24.37 6.40
C PHE A 7 1.07 25.31 5.19
N ASN A 8 2.27 25.75 4.80
CA ASN A 8 2.45 26.47 3.53
C ASN A 8 2.17 25.55 2.33
N GLN A 9 2.63 24.29 2.40
CA GLN A 9 2.34 23.26 1.41
C GLN A 9 2.54 21.86 2.01
N ILE A 10 1.75 20.89 1.56
CA ILE A 10 2.05 19.45 1.69
C ILE A 10 2.40 18.97 0.27
N ALA A 11 3.69 18.78 0.00
CA ALA A 11 4.17 18.32 -1.31
C ALA A 11 4.50 16.83 -1.21
N VAL A 12 3.68 15.99 -1.85
CA VAL A 12 3.94 14.55 -1.94
C VAL A 12 4.33 14.21 -3.37
N ASN A 13 5.59 13.82 -3.53
CA ASN A 13 6.20 13.58 -4.83
C ASN A 13 5.94 12.16 -5.37
N ALA A 14 5.71 11.20 -4.48
CA ALA A 14 5.31 9.84 -4.83
C ALA A 14 4.62 9.16 -3.65
N LEU A 15 3.63 8.33 -3.97
CA LEU A 15 3.02 7.35 -3.09
C LEU A 15 3.06 6.01 -3.82
N ASN A 16 3.32 4.92 -3.10
CA ASN A 16 3.28 3.57 -3.66
C ASN A 16 2.08 2.82 -3.07
N ASP A 17 2.01 1.52 -3.34
CA ASP A 17 0.96 0.65 -2.80
C ASP A 17 0.80 0.81 -1.29
N ASN A 18 -0.44 0.71 -0.81
CA ASN A 18 -0.78 0.80 0.61
C ASN A 18 -0.39 2.13 1.30
N SER A 19 -0.61 3.28 0.66
CA SER A 19 -0.24 4.59 1.21
C SER A 19 -1.43 5.49 1.55
N THR A 20 -1.32 6.28 2.62
CA THR A 20 -2.25 7.38 2.94
C THR A 20 -1.51 8.67 3.27
N ILE A 21 -2.08 9.81 2.87
CA ILE A 21 -1.74 11.13 3.40
C ILE A 21 -2.93 11.60 4.23
N SER A 22 -2.73 11.89 5.51
CA SER A 22 -3.80 12.40 6.38
C SER A 22 -3.32 13.50 7.31
N THR A 23 -4.17 14.49 7.55
CA THR A 23 -3.95 15.58 8.50
C THR A 23 -5.11 15.68 9.48
N GLY A 24 -4.82 15.96 10.76
CA GLY A 24 -5.82 15.98 11.82
C GLY A 24 -6.01 14.60 12.46
N GLN A 25 -7.09 14.43 13.22
CA GLN A 25 -7.45 13.13 13.80
C GLN A 25 -7.90 12.21 12.67
N ASN A 26 -7.10 11.16 12.42
CA ASN A 26 -7.39 10.14 11.43
C ASN A 26 -7.54 8.78 12.12
N ASN A 27 -8.69 8.14 11.96
CA ASN A 27 -8.93 6.78 12.40
C ASN A 27 -9.02 5.91 11.13
N GLN A 28 -8.12 4.93 11.00
CA GLN A 28 -8.09 3.98 9.89
C GLN A 28 -8.39 2.56 10.38
N PRO A 29 -9.56 2.33 11.00
CA PRO A 29 -9.92 0.99 11.45
C PRO A 29 -10.03 0.09 10.23
N ASP A 30 -9.57 -1.15 10.37
CA ASP A 30 -9.67 -2.18 9.32
C ASP A 30 -8.95 -1.81 8.01
N TRP A 31 -7.98 -0.91 8.04
CA TRP A 31 -7.09 -0.68 6.91
C TRP A 31 -6.24 -1.93 6.67
N THR A 32 -6.45 -2.57 5.53
CA THR A 32 -5.65 -3.72 5.11
C THR A 32 -5.30 -3.61 3.64
N TRP A 33 -4.11 -4.08 3.29
CA TRP A 33 -3.70 -4.24 1.90
C TRP A 33 -2.99 -5.58 1.78
N GLN A 34 -3.31 -6.29 0.71
CA GLN A 34 -2.68 -7.54 0.35
C GLN A 34 -2.46 -7.53 -1.15
N GLY A 35 -1.27 -7.91 -1.58
CA GLY A 35 -0.93 -7.96 -2.99
C GLY A 35 0.32 -8.79 -3.22
N LYS A 36 0.40 -9.43 -4.38
CA LYS A 36 1.63 -9.98 -4.94
C LYS A 36 2.12 -9.01 -5.99
N ASN A 37 3.40 -8.71 -5.97
CA ASN A 37 4.03 -7.88 -6.98
C ASN A 37 5.19 -8.65 -7.61
N ASN A 38 5.26 -8.68 -8.94
CA ASN A 38 6.31 -9.33 -9.69
C ASN A 38 6.92 -8.35 -10.71
N ASN A 39 7.95 -7.63 -10.27
CA ASN A 39 8.63 -6.64 -11.10
C ASN A 39 9.83 -7.25 -11.82
N ALA A 40 9.56 -8.15 -12.76
CA ALA A 40 10.52 -8.87 -13.61
C ALA A 40 11.85 -8.12 -13.87
N ALA A 41 11.88 -7.14 -14.78
CA ALA A 41 13.10 -6.35 -15.08
C ALA A 41 13.34 -5.18 -14.10
N GLY A 42 12.67 -5.18 -12.95
CA GLY A 42 12.67 -4.10 -11.98
C GLY A 42 11.75 -2.93 -12.33
N VAL A 43 11.81 -1.89 -11.50
CA VAL A 43 11.15 -0.59 -11.69
C VAL A 43 12.24 0.45 -11.93
N PRO A 44 12.57 0.79 -13.18
CA PRO A 44 13.60 1.77 -13.43
C PRO A 44 13.11 3.18 -13.13
N VAL A 45 13.92 3.94 -12.39
CA VAL A 45 13.63 5.33 -12.03
C VAL A 45 14.80 6.21 -12.48
N GLY A 46 14.51 7.30 -13.21
CA GLY A 46 15.52 8.20 -13.76
C GLY A 46 16.05 7.78 -15.14
N PHE A 47 17.23 8.29 -15.53
CA PHE A 47 17.84 7.94 -16.81
C PHE A 47 18.40 6.51 -16.75
N MET A 48 17.81 5.60 -17.52
CA MET A 48 18.08 4.17 -17.45
C MET A 48 18.05 3.54 -18.85
N ILE A 49 19.09 2.77 -19.18
CA ILE A 49 19.17 1.97 -20.41
C ILE A 49 19.31 0.50 -20.00
N ALA A 50 18.29 -0.31 -20.29
CA ALA A 50 18.32 -1.75 -20.05
C ALA A 50 18.21 -2.50 -21.38
N THR A 51 19.31 -3.09 -21.84
CA THR A 51 19.36 -3.87 -23.08
C THR A 51 19.58 -5.35 -22.77
N ASN A 52 18.94 -6.24 -23.52
CA ASN A 52 19.05 -7.70 -23.40
C ASN A 52 18.49 -8.31 -22.10
N ASN A 53 17.44 -7.71 -21.51
CA ASN A 53 16.74 -8.36 -20.40
C ASN A 53 15.84 -9.49 -20.92
N VAL A 54 16.02 -10.69 -20.37
CA VAL A 54 15.09 -11.81 -20.53
C VAL A 54 14.64 -12.22 -19.14
N ASN A 55 13.34 -12.12 -18.88
CA ASN A 55 12.76 -12.57 -17.63
C ASN A 55 11.83 -13.73 -17.91
N THR A 56 11.98 -14.81 -17.15
CA THR A 56 11.09 -15.95 -17.22
C THR A 56 10.71 -16.33 -15.81
N VAL A 57 9.41 -16.38 -15.55
CA VAL A 57 8.86 -16.75 -14.25
C VAL A 57 8.08 -18.02 -14.46
N PHE A 58 8.60 -19.11 -13.91
CA PHE A 58 7.91 -20.38 -13.84
C PHE A 58 7.37 -20.53 -12.42
N ASP A 59 6.06 -20.43 -12.28
CA ASP A 59 5.37 -20.67 -11.03
C ASP A 59 4.56 -21.96 -11.18
N ASN A 60 4.87 -22.98 -10.37
CA ASN A 60 4.23 -24.29 -10.43
C ASN A 60 3.45 -24.57 -9.14
N ASP A 61 2.78 -23.55 -8.63
CA ASP A 61 1.84 -23.66 -7.54
C ASP A 61 0.40 -23.86 -8.05
N PHE A 62 -0.47 -24.40 -7.19
CA PHE A 62 -1.91 -24.55 -7.47
C PHE A 62 -2.70 -23.31 -7.06
N VAL A 63 -2.18 -22.52 -6.12
CA VAL A 63 -2.75 -21.25 -5.64
C VAL A 63 -1.60 -20.28 -5.38
N ASP A 64 -1.63 -19.16 -6.08
CA ASP A 64 -0.57 -18.17 -6.17
C ASP A 64 -0.46 -17.27 -4.89
N LEU A 65 -1.58 -16.71 -4.42
CA LEU A 65 -1.63 -15.89 -3.21
C LEU A 65 -2.98 -16.05 -2.49
N PRO A 66 -3.07 -16.84 -1.40
CA PRO A 66 -4.27 -16.89 -0.59
C PRO A 66 -4.41 -15.58 0.22
N LEU A 67 -5.40 -14.78 -0.13
CA LEU A 67 -5.76 -13.54 0.55
C LEU A 67 -6.65 -13.83 1.76
N ASN A 68 -6.36 -13.22 2.91
CA ASN A 68 -7.10 -13.40 4.16
C ASN A 68 -7.94 -12.17 4.49
N ASN A 69 -9.23 -12.36 4.76
CA ASN A 69 -10.10 -11.30 5.29
C ASN A 69 -10.16 -11.41 6.83
N PRO A 70 -9.75 -10.40 7.61
CA PRO A 70 -9.83 -10.45 9.07
C PRO A 70 -11.27 -10.45 9.62
N THR A 71 -12.30 -10.17 8.82
CA THR A 71 -13.66 -9.92 9.33
C THR A 71 -14.57 -11.14 9.49
N VAL A 72 -14.09 -12.39 9.31
CA VAL A 72 -15.00 -13.56 9.43
C VAL A 72 -15.46 -13.79 10.88
N ASN A 73 -14.76 -13.31 11.92
CA ASN A 73 -15.10 -13.61 13.33
C ASN A 73 -14.90 -12.48 14.37
N ASN A 74 -15.09 -11.19 14.07
CA ASN A 74 -15.01 -10.15 15.10
C ASN A 74 -16.20 -9.16 15.06
N PRO A 75 -17.20 -9.26 15.96
CA PRO A 75 -18.17 -8.18 16.14
C PRO A 75 -17.44 -6.95 16.67
N GLN A 76 -17.37 -5.88 15.88
CA GLN A 76 -16.75 -4.63 16.33
C GLN A 76 -17.48 -4.10 17.57
N PRO A 77 -16.78 -3.62 18.60
CA PRO A 77 -17.42 -2.87 19.67
C PRO A 77 -18.01 -1.58 19.08
N ASN A 78 -19.33 -1.43 19.12
CA ASN A 78 -20.08 -0.26 18.65
C ASN A 78 -19.84 1.03 19.48
N VAL A 79 -18.73 1.14 20.21
CA VAL A 79 -18.41 2.32 21.02
C VAL A 79 -16.90 2.57 21.01
N GLN A 80 -16.49 3.66 20.38
CA GLN A 80 -15.20 4.30 20.60
C GLN A 80 -15.52 5.69 21.20
N TYR A 81 -15.09 5.93 22.45
CA TYR A 81 -15.21 7.21 23.14
C TYR A 81 -14.31 8.27 22.52
#